data_AF-A0A961KKJ8-F1
#
_entry.id   AF-A0A961KKJ8-F1
#
_cell.length_a   1.000
_cell.length_b   1.000
_cell.length_c   1.000
_cell.angle_alpha   90.00
_cell.angle_beta   90.00
_cell.angle_gamma   90.00
#
_symmetry.space_group_name_H-M   'P 1'
#
loop_
_entity.id
_entity.type
_entity.pdbx_description
1 polymer ?
#
loop_
_entity_poly.entity_id
_entity_poly.type
_entity_poly.pdbx_seq_one_letter_code
_entity_poly.pdbx_strand_id
1 'polypeptide(L)' 'MADNDPNAPGGEGSTERIPAMQQLLDNPFLLLFIGVTMPTVLFLIWGVMEVASVPIAN' A
#
# COMPACT_ATOMS: atom_id res chain seq x y z
N MET A 1 -14.72 -18.87 -53.29
CA MET A 1 -14.14 -17.92 -52.32
C MET A 1 -15.26 -17.51 -51.38
N ALA A 2 -15.25 -18.02 -50.15
CA ALA A 2 -16.07 -17.49 -49.06
C ALA A 2 -15.18 -16.57 -48.24
N ASP A 3 -15.62 -15.34 -48.05
CA ASP A 3 -14.93 -14.29 -47.32
C ASP A 3 -14.66 -14.75 -45.89
N ASN A 4 -13.38 -14.95 -45.56
CA ASN A 4 -12.94 -15.03 -44.17
C ASN A 4 -12.69 -13.59 -43.73
N ASP A 5 -13.68 -12.99 -43.07
CA ASP A 5 -13.52 -11.71 -42.39
C ASP A 5 -12.59 -11.91 -41.17
N PRO A 6 -11.37 -11.35 -41.16
CA PRO A 6 -10.45 -11.45 -40.02
C PRO A 6 -10.85 -10.52 -38.86
N ASN A 7 -12.02 -9.87 -38.94
CA ASN A 7 -12.45 -8.84 -38.01
C ASN A 7 -13.79 -9.20 -37.35
N ALA A 8 -13.79 -10.28 -36.57
CA ALA A 8 -14.80 -10.45 -35.53
C ALA A 8 -14.22 -9.87 -34.22
N PRO A 9 -14.71 -8.71 -33.74
CA PRO A 9 -14.33 -8.20 -32.43
C PRO A 9 -15.07 -9.00 -31.35
N GLY A 10 -14.58 -10.21 -31.07
CA GLY A 10 -15.14 -11.10 -30.06
C GLY A 10 -14.26 -11.15 -28.82
N GLY A 11 -14.77 -10.64 -27.70
CA GLY A 11 -14.33 -11.01 -26.36
C GLY A 11 -13.50 -9.97 -25.63
N GLU A 12 -14.19 -8.97 -25.08
CA GLU A 12 -13.98 -8.38 -23.76
C GLU A 12 -12.54 -8.46 -23.20
N GLY A 13 -11.83 -7.33 -23.29
CA GLY A 13 -10.63 -7.10 -22.50
C GLY A 13 -10.97 -7.32 -21.03
N SER A 14 -10.61 -8.49 -20.51
CA SER A 14 -10.56 -8.76 -19.09
C SER A 14 -9.73 -7.64 -18.48
N THR A 15 -10.40 -6.69 -17.84
CA THR A 15 -9.73 -5.67 -17.03
C THR A 15 -8.95 -6.45 -15.99
N GLU A 16 -7.66 -6.65 -16.26
CA GLU A 16 -6.79 -7.44 -15.40
C GLU A 16 -6.79 -6.76 -14.05
N ARG A 17 -7.48 -7.38 -13.09
CA ARG A 17 -7.77 -6.76 -11.80
C ARG A 17 -6.44 -6.67 -11.07
N ILE A 18 -5.83 -5.48 -11.09
CA ILE A 18 -4.54 -5.26 -10.44
C ILE A 18 -4.67 -5.69 -8.97
N PRO A 19 -3.85 -6.64 -8.50
CA PRO A 19 -3.93 -7.14 -7.14
C PRO A 19 -3.76 -6.01 -6.14
N ALA A 20 -4.56 -6.00 -5.06
CA ALA A 20 -4.52 -4.93 -4.06
C ALA A 20 -3.15 -4.78 -3.38
N MET A 21 -2.42 -5.89 -3.21
CA MET A 21 -1.05 -5.84 -2.68
C MET A 21 -0.08 -5.17 -3.66
N GLN A 22 -0.31 -5.30 -4.95
CA GLN A 22 0.53 -4.70 -5.99
C GLN A 22 0.30 -3.19 -6.05
N GLN A 23 -0.95 -2.71 -6.00
CA GLN A 23 -1.26 -1.28 -5.87
C GLN A 23 -0.68 -0.63 -4.61
N LEU A 24 -0.57 -1.38 -3.51
CA LEU A 24 0.05 -0.89 -2.28
C LEU A 24 1.57 -0.72 -2.44
N LEU A 25 2.22 -1.67 -3.14
CA LEU A 25 3.66 -1.65 -3.39
C LEU A 25 4.09 -0.77 -4.58
N ASP A 26 3.18 -0.49 -5.51
CA ASP A 26 3.44 0.36 -6.68
C ASP A 26 3.38 1.86 -6.35
N ASN A 27 2.84 2.22 -5.18
CA ASN A 27 2.73 3.60 -4.73
C ASN A 27 3.91 3.97 -3.80
N PRO A 28 4.92 4.71 -4.29
CA PRO A 28 6.10 5.04 -3.49
C PRO A 28 5.75 5.88 -2.24
N PHE A 29 4.69 6.68 -2.29
CA PHE A 29 4.21 7.44 -1.13
C PHE A 29 3.59 6.55 -0.05
N LEU A 30 2.91 5.45 -0.42
CA LEU A 30 2.37 4.50 0.55
C LEU A 30 3.50 3.72 1.23
N LEU A 31 4.51 3.28 0.48
CA LEU A 31 5.72 2.69 1.08
C LEU A 31 6.45 3.67 2.00
N LEU A 32 6.64 4.92 1.57
CA LEU A 32 7.27 5.96 2.39
C LEU A 32 6.46 6.22 3.65
N PHE A 33 5.14 6.37 3.51
CA PHE A 33 4.25 6.60 4.63
C PHE A 33 4.35 5.48 5.65
N ILE A 34 4.26 4.21 5.24
CA ILE A 34 4.40 3.08 6.17
C ILE A 34 5.81 3.03 6.75
N GLY A 35 6.83 3.27 5.92
CA GLY A 35 8.24 3.23 6.33
C GLY A 35 8.64 4.30 7.35
N VAL A 36 8.04 5.48 7.31
CA VAL A 36 8.27 6.56 8.30
C VAL A 36 7.30 6.44 9.46
N THR A 37 6.02 6.16 9.20
CA THR A 37 4.99 6.12 10.24
C THR A 37 5.23 4.99 11.23
N MET A 38 5.68 3.81 10.78
CA MET A 38 5.99 2.68 11.65
C MET A 38 7.02 3.02 12.75
N PRO A 39 8.25 3.46 12.42
CA PRO A 39 9.22 3.84 13.44
C PRO A 39 8.77 5.07 14.23
N THR A 40 8.12 6.06 13.59
CA THR A 40 7.64 7.24 14.30
C THR A 40 6.64 6.88 15.41
N VAL A 41 5.62 6.08 15.11
CA VAL A 41 4.62 5.67 16.12
C VAL A 41 5.27 4.81 17.20
N LEU A 42 6.16 3.88 16.83
CA LEU A 42 6.88 3.04 17.78
C LEU A 42 7.71 3.88 18.76
N PHE A 43 8.53 4.80 18.25
CA PHE A 43 9.32 5.70 19.08
C PHE A 43 8.47 6.67 19.90
N LEU A 44 7.33 7.10 19.38
CA LEU A 44 6.42 7.98 20.09
C LEU A 44 5.80 7.27 21.29
N ILE A 45 5.29 6.05 21.10
CA ILE A 45 4.75 5.24 22.20
C ILE A 45 5.85 4.91 23.21
N TRP A 46 7.03 4.51 22.74
CA TRP A 46 8.17 4.25 23.60
C TRP A 46 8.55 5.48 24.43
N GLY A 47 8.70 6.64 23.77
CA GLY A 47 9.07 7.89 24.43
C GLY A 47 8.02 8.36 25.44
N VAL A 48 6.73 8.18 25.15
CA VAL A 48 5.65 8.48 26.10
C VAL A 48 5.73 7.56 27.32
N MET A 49 5.95 6.25 27.12
CA MET A 49 6.13 5.31 28.23
C MET A 49 7.36 5.63 29.08
N GLU A 50 8.47 6.03 28.45
CA GLU A 50 9.70 6.46 29.15
C GLU A 50 9.40 7.66 30.05
N VAL A 51 8.78 8.71 29.51
CA VAL A 51 8.44 9.93 30.26
C VAL A 51 7.45 9.63 31.39
N ALA A 52 6.44 8.80 31.15
CA ALA A 52 5.45 8.43 32.17
C ALA A 52 6.06 7.60 33.32
N SER A 53 7.16 6.90 33.05
CA SER A 53 7.88 6.08 34.04
C SER A 53 8.88 6.88 34.87
N VAL A 54 9.16 8.13 34.51
CA VAL A 54 10.05 9.01 35.29
C VAL A 54 9.33 9.37 36.60
N PRO A 55 9.88 8.97 37.76
CA PRO A 55 9.28 9.32 39.04
C PRO A 55 9.40 10.82 39.26
N ILE A 56 8.27 11.48 39.52
CA ILE A 56 8.27 12.87 39.93
C ILE A 56 8.74 12.89 41.38
N ALA A 57 9.97 13.38 41.59
CA ALA A 57 10.50 13.59 42.93
C ALA A 57 9.63 14.65 43.62
N ASN A 58 8.97 14.25 44.70
CA ASN A 58 8.23 15.12 45.60
C ASN A 58 9.11 15.55 46.76
#